data_AF-A0A7C3PZF0-F1
#
_entry.id   AF-A0A7C3PZF0-F1
#
_cell.length_a   1.000
_cell.length_b   1.000
_cell.length_c   1.000
_cell.angle_alpha   90.00
_cell.angle_beta   90.00
_cell.angle_gamma   90.00
#
_symmetry.space_group_name_H-M   'P 1'
#
loop_
_entity.id
_entity.type
_entity.pdbx_description
1 polymer ?
#
loop_
_entity_poly.entity_id
_entity_poly.type
_entity_poly.pdbx_seq_one_letter_code
_entity_poly.pdbx_strand_id
1 'polypeptide(L)'
;MQRSLVPLVGLAFLGASARALIIDDFTSGPYSNSIQAGTVIASQTGTMVGGERDTMMRVTDNPFGFDFEVVINDGLAAISNDVSVDSLFGLDYDGIGEETGGEEFVRGPGLGGLDLSAYDRIRFAFLENDQDLQLTVQFRTFTRGMSFGTFTVPASHTPFTFDVFFEGLDRRGQGADFSQIERITLFFDGLPSADFALQDIQTVPEPATLTALAVAVGLLAARRRKR
;
A
#
# COMPACT_ATOMS: atom_id res chain seq x y z
N MET A 1 -51.99 -8.58 -40.43
CA MET A 1 -51.43 -7.93 -39.23
C MET A 1 -50.34 -8.84 -38.65
N GLN A 2 -49.07 -8.59 -38.98
CA GLN A 2 -47.93 -9.36 -38.49
C GLN A 2 -47.39 -8.68 -37.21
N ARG A 3 -47.42 -9.38 -36.07
CA ARG A 3 -46.81 -8.94 -34.82
C ARG A 3 -45.36 -9.40 -34.81
N SER A 4 -44.43 -8.47 -35.03
CA SER A 4 -42.99 -8.74 -34.89
C SER A 4 -42.63 -8.90 -33.42
N LEU A 5 -42.25 -10.12 -33.02
CA LEU A 5 -41.61 -10.40 -31.75
C LEU A 5 -40.18 -9.84 -31.78
N VAL A 6 -39.89 -8.84 -30.94
CA VAL A 6 -38.53 -8.38 -30.69
C VAL A 6 -37.94 -9.26 -29.58
N PRO A 7 -36.90 -10.06 -29.84
CA PRO A 7 -36.25 -10.82 -28.79
C PRO A 7 -35.54 -9.87 -27.83
N LEU A 8 -35.94 -9.91 -26.56
CA LEU A 8 -35.27 -9.23 -25.47
C LEU A 8 -33.97 -10.00 -25.17
N VAL A 9 -32.86 -9.58 -25.78
CA VAL A 9 -31.53 -10.10 -25.41
C VAL A 9 -31.17 -9.52 -24.05
N GLY A 10 -31.32 -10.32 -23.00
CA GLY A 10 -30.83 -9.99 -21.67
C GLY A 10 -29.30 -10.02 -21.67
N LEU A 11 -28.67 -8.85 -21.69
CA LEU A 11 -27.24 -8.73 -21.51
C LEU A 11 -26.91 -9.05 -20.04
N ALA A 12 -26.46 -10.28 -19.78
CA ALA A 12 -25.89 -10.64 -18.49
C ALA A 12 -24.51 -9.96 -18.38
N PHE A 13 -24.47 -8.78 -17.76
CA PHE A 13 -23.20 -8.17 -17.35
C PHE A 13 -22.64 -9.00 -16.19
N LEU A 14 -21.75 -9.93 -16.49
CA LEU A 14 -20.83 -10.50 -15.51
C LEU A 14 -19.80 -9.42 -15.18
N GLY A 15 -20.16 -8.51 -14.26
CA GLY A 15 -19.21 -7.56 -13.71
C GLY A 15 -18.17 -8.33 -12.91
N ALA A 16 -16.94 -8.39 -13.41
CA ALA A 16 -15.81 -8.83 -12.60
C ALA A 16 -15.63 -7.79 -11.49
N SER A 17 -16.05 -8.12 -10.27
CA SER A 17 -15.68 -7.33 -9.11
C SER A 17 -14.17 -7.48 -8.93
N ALA A 18 -13.44 -6.36 -9.02
CA ALA A 18 -12.05 -6.34 -8.58
C ALA A 18 -12.00 -6.86 -7.15
N ARG A 19 -11.06 -7.77 -6.88
CA ARG A 19 -10.78 -8.29 -5.54
C ARG A 19 -9.61 -7.49 -4.99
N ALA A 20 -9.58 -7.29 -3.67
CA ALA A 20 -8.41 -6.70 -3.02
C ALA A 20 -7.13 -7.42 -3.48
N LEU A 21 -6.11 -6.65 -3.85
CA LEU A 21 -4.77 -7.17 -4.10
C LEU A 21 -3.99 -7.04 -2.80
N ILE A 22 -3.56 -8.18 -2.25
CA ILE A 22 -2.63 -8.19 -1.12
C ILE A 22 -1.27 -7.72 -1.65
N ILE A 23 -0.77 -6.62 -1.09
CA ILE A 23 0.59 -6.13 -1.36
C ILE A 23 1.58 -6.96 -0.54
N ASP A 24 1.35 -7.10 0.76
CA ASP A 24 2.10 -7.97 1.65
C ASP A 24 1.21 -8.44 2.81
N ASP A 25 1.26 -9.73 3.11
CA ASP A 25 0.59 -10.35 4.27
C ASP A 25 1.59 -10.87 5.30
N PHE A 26 2.89 -10.57 5.12
CA PHE A 26 3.98 -10.93 6.01
C PHE A 26 4.14 -12.44 6.27
N THR A 27 3.60 -13.30 5.41
CA THR A 27 3.73 -14.76 5.54
C THR A 27 5.00 -15.32 4.90
N SER A 28 5.68 -14.54 4.06
CA SER A 28 6.85 -14.98 3.30
C SER A 28 8.17 -14.63 3.99
N GLY A 29 8.73 -15.61 4.68
CA GLY A 29 10.09 -15.57 5.24
C GLY A 29 10.19 -14.74 6.52
N PRO A 30 10.74 -15.31 7.62
CA PRO A 30 10.95 -14.54 8.83
C PRO A 30 12.09 -13.53 8.65
N TYR A 31 11.90 -12.32 9.15
CA TYR A 31 12.94 -11.31 9.29
C TYR A 31 12.94 -10.81 10.73
N SER A 32 14.10 -10.71 11.36
CA SER A 32 14.23 -10.14 12.69
C SER A 32 15.58 -9.46 12.79
N ASN A 33 15.57 -8.21 13.26
CA ASN A 33 16.78 -7.43 13.44
C ASN A 33 16.56 -6.35 14.50
N SER A 34 17.65 -5.93 15.15
CA SER A 34 17.67 -4.87 16.14
C SER A 34 18.88 -3.98 15.91
N ILE A 35 18.67 -2.66 15.93
CA ILE A 35 19.73 -1.68 15.77
C ILE A 35 19.63 -0.58 16.83
N GLN A 36 20.78 -0.02 17.21
CA GLN A 36 20.85 1.11 18.16
C GLN A 36 21.23 2.43 17.48
N ALA A 37 21.78 2.36 16.27
CA ALA A 37 22.22 3.52 15.50
C ALA A 37 22.35 3.16 14.01
N GLY A 38 22.31 4.19 13.16
CA GLY A 38 22.56 4.05 11.72
C GLY A 38 21.38 3.51 10.95
N THR A 39 21.66 2.90 9.79
CA THR A 39 20.65 2.34 8.89
C THR A 39 21.02 0.90 8.54
N VAL A 40 20.03 0.02 8.53
CA VAL A 40 20.14 -1.32 7.94
C VAL A 40 19.02 -1.49 6.92
N ILE A 41 19.37 -2.04 5.76
CA ILE A 41 18.44 -2.45 4.72
C ILE A 41 18.63 -3.95 4.48
N ALA A 42 17.53 -4.68 4.37
CA ALA A 42 17.53 -6.11 4.11
C ALA A 42 16.40 -6.47 3.15
N SER A 43 16.66 -7.44 2.26
CA SER A 43 15.68 -7.93 1.29
C SER A 43 15.19 -9.32 1.66
N GLN A 44 13.90 -9.58 1.44
CA GLN A 44 13.29 -10.89 1.61
C GLN A 44 12.43 -11.22 0.39
N THR A 45 12.87 -12.21 -0.40
CA THR A 45 12.09 -12.76 -1.51
C THR A 45 10.88 -13.56 -0.98
N GLY A 46 9.73 -13.46 -1.65
CA GLY A 46 8.49 -14.04 -1.16
C GLY A 46 7.30 -13.93 -2.13
N THR A 47 6.09 -14.05 -1.57
CA THR A 47 4.81 -13.97 -2.30
C THR A 47 4.19 -12.56 -2.31
N MET A 48 4.82 -11.57 -1.68
CA MET A 48 4.40 -10.17 -1.77
C MET A 48 4.49 -9.64 -3.20
N VAL A 49 3.83 -8.52 -3.46
CA VAL A 49 3.89 -7.81 -4.74
C VAL A 49 5.34 -7.50 -5.10
N GLY A 50 5.72 -7.81 -6.35
CA GLY A 50 7.10 -7.67 -6.82
C GLY A 50 7.99 -8.89 -6.55
N GLY A 51 7.55 -9.80 -5.68
CA GLY A 51 8.30 -11.00 -5.31
C GLY A 51 9.41 -10.76 -4.28
N GLU A 52 9.59 -9.53 -3.81
CA GLU A 52 10.56 -9.14 -2.80
C GLU A 52 10.01 -7.99 -1.95
N ARG A 53 10.29 -8.05 -0.65
CA ARG A 53 10.14 -6.94 0.29
C ARG A 53 11.51 -6.48 0.72
N ASP A 54 11.80 -5.21 0.50
CA ASP A 54 12.93 -4.55 1.14
C ASP A 54 12.48 -3.87 2.42
N THR A 55 13.26 -4.07 3.47
CA THR A 55 12.97 -3.58 4.81
C THR A 55 14.10 -2.65 5.23
N MET A 56 13.75 -1.44 5.66
CA MET A 56 14.70 -0.46 6.18
C MET A 56 14.44 -0.20 7.66
N MET A 57 15.50 -0.20 8.44
CA MET A 57 15.54 0.28 9.81
C MET A 57 16.51 1.43 9.89
N ARG A 58 16.08 2.57 10.42
CA ARG A 58 16.96 3.73 10.61
C ARG A 58 16.74 4.33 11.99
N VAL A 59 17.82 4.56 12.74
CA VAL A 59 17.80 5.30 14.00
C VAL A 59 18.48 6.64 13.80
N THR A 60 17.74 7.72 13.99
CA THR A 60 18.22 9.11 13.81
C THR A 60 18.69 9.76 15.10
N ASP A 61 18.07 9.43 16.23
CA ASP A 61 18.53 9.84 17.57
C ASP A 61 18.26 8.72 18.59
N ASN A 62 19.19 8.50 19.51
CA ASN A 62 19.11 7.47 20.54
C ASN A 62 20.11 7.77 21.67
N PRO A 63 19.77 8.69 22.60
CA PRO A 63 20.71 9.18 23.61
C PRO A 63 21.11 8.12 24.65
N PHE A 64 20.36 7.02 24.74
CA PHE A 64 20.56 5.98 25.77
C PHE A 64 21.10 4.66 25.20
N GLY A 65 21.20 4.54 23.87
CA GLY A 65 21.65 3.31 23.22
C GLY A 65 20.67 2.15 23.41
N PHE A 66 19.37 2.44 23.39
CA PHE A 66 18.31 1.41 23.43
C PHE A 66 18.01 0.84 22.06
N ASP A 67 17.25 -0.24 22.00
CA ASP A 67 17.07 -0.99 20.77
C ASP A 67 15.87 -0.48 19.97
N PHE A 68 16.03 -0.44 18.65
CA PHE A 68 14.94 -0.39 17.69
C PHE A 68 14.84 -1.76 17.03
N GLU A 69 13.76 -2.49 17.31
CA GLU A 69 13.55 -3.87 16.88
C GLU A 69 12.44 -3.98 15.83
N VAL A 70 12.69 -4.80 14.82
CA VAL A 70 11.69 -5.22 13.83
C VAL A 70 11.64 -6.74 13.81
N VAL A 71 10.42 -7.28 13.90
CA VAL A 71 10.14 -8.71 13.76
C VAL A 71 9.03 -8.90 12.74
N ILE A 72 9.32 -9.62 11.66
CA ILE A 72 8.35 -10.05 10.67
C ILE A 72 8.31 -11.57 10.66
N ASN A 73 7.18 -12.16 11.04
CA ASN A 73 7.00 -13.61 11.04
C ASN A 73 5.51 -13.98 11.12
N ASP A 74 5.15 -15.17 10.62
CA ASP A 74 3.83 -15.77 10.79
C ASP A 74 2.63 -14.87 10.43
N GLY A 75 2.78 -14.01 9.41
CA GLY A 75 1.71 -13.12 8.95
C GLY A 75 1.58 -11.82 9.74
N LEU A 76 2.68 -11.37 10.36
CA LEU A 76 2.75 -10.16 11.17
C LEU A 76 4.07 -9.43 10.91
N ALA A 77 4.02 -8.10 10.84
CA ALA A 77 5.19 -7.23 11.05
C ALA A 77 4.98 -6.44 12.34
N ALA A 78 5.84 -6.65 13.33
CA ALA A 78 5.85 -5.97 14.61
C ALA A 78 7.10 -5.09 14.72
N ILE A 79 6.89 -3.84 15.10
CA ILE A 79 7.92 -2.82 15.25
C ILE A 79 7.87 -2.38 16.71
N SER A 80 9.01 -2.47 17.40
CA SER A 80 9.16 -1.99 18.77
C SER A 80 10.34 -1.04 18.86
N ASN A 81 10.10 0.10 19.49
CA ASN A 81 11.00 1.22 19.54
C ASN A 81 11.09 1.67 21.00
N ASP A 82 12.23 1.40 21.63
CA ASP A 82 12.42 1.71 23.04
C ASP A 82 12.27 3.22 23.33
N VAL A 83 12.16 3.53 24.62
CA VAL A 83 11.96 4.90 25.11
C VAL A 83 13.02 5.87 24.57
N SER A 84 12.56 6.99 24.01
CA SER A 84 13.41 8.06 23.45
C SER A 84 14.28 7.61 22.27
N VAL A 85 13.88 6.57 21.53
CA VAL A 85 14.50 6.22 20.26
C VAL A 85 13.71 6.88 19.12
N ASP A 86 14.39 7.73 18.36
CA ASP A 86 13.86 8.33 17.14
C ASP A 86 14.26 7.44 15.96
N SER A 87 13.26 6.76 15.38
CA SER A 87 13.50 5.78 14.33
C SER A 87 12.48 5.82 13.21
N LEU A 88 12.88 5.23 12.08
CA LEU A 88 12.08 5.10 10.87
C LEU A 88 12.13 3.65 10.40
N PHE A 89 10.94 3.09 10.19
CA PHE A 89 10.75 1.80 9.54
C PHE A 89 10.30 2.01 8.09
N GLY A 90 10.97 1.38 7.15
CA GLY A 90 10.64 1.46 5.73
C GLY A 90 10.28 0.10 5.15
N LEU A 91 9.34 0.08 4.22
CA LEU A 91 9.05 -1.04 3.34
C LEU A 91 9.10 -0.57 1.89
N ASP A 92 9.71 -1.35 1.01
CA ASP A 92 9.74 -1.07 -0.42
C ASP A 92 9.44 -2.31 -1.25
N TYR A 93 8.69 -2.09 -2.32
CA TYR A 93 8.31 -3.11 -3.29
C TYR A 93 8.58 -2.56 -4.69
N ASP A 94 9.70 -2.96 -5.29
CA ASP A 94 10.04 -2.57 -6.66
C ASP A 94 10.65 -3.70 -7.50
N GLY A 95 10.35 -4.95 -7.13
CA GLY A 95 10.74 -6.16 -7.85
C GLY A 95 12.08 -6.70 -7.38
N ILE A 96 12.34 -7.99 -7.65
CA ILE A 96 13.56 -8.67 -7.17
C ILE A 96 14.83 -7.96 -7.70
N GLY A 97 15.61 -7.39 -6.79
CA GLY A 97 16.80 -6.59 -7.07
C GLY A 97 17.98 -6.91 -6.14
N GLU A 98 19.00 -6.06 -6.16
CA GLU A 98 20.11 -6.11 -5.19
C GLU A 98 20.05 -4.87 -4.30
N GLU A 99 19.69 -5.04 -3.02
CA GLU A 99 19.87 -4.01 -2.01
C GLU A 99 21.28 -4.15 -1.40
N THR A 100 22.26 -3.49 -2.01
CA THR A 100 23.61 -3.42 -1.44
C THR A 100 23.71 -2.23 -0.51
N GLY A 101 23.72 -2.48 0.80
CA GLY A 101 23.98 -1.55 1.92
C GLY A 101 24.00 -0.05 1.64
N GLY A 102 23.17 0.72 2.34
CA GLY A 102 23.12 2.17 2.19
C GLY A 102 22.18 2.85 3.19
N GLU A 103 21.88 4.13 2.93
CA GLU A 103 20.94 4.94 3.72
C GLU A 103 19.56 5.08 3.06
N GLU A 104 19.43 4.62 1.82
CA GLU A 104 18.22 4.73 1.00
C GLU A 104 17.99 3.41 0.26
N PHE A 105 16.72 3.06 0.04
CA PHE A 105 16.34 1.93 -0.82
C PHE A 105 16.87 2.15 -2.25
N VAL A 106 17.56 1.16 -2.79
CA VAL A 106 18.02 1.19 -4.18
C VAL A 106 16.80 1.06 -5.11
N ARG A 107 16.98 1.38 -6.38
CA ARG A 107 15.93 1.19 -7.39
C ARG A 107 16.07 -0.20 -7.98
N GLY A 108 15.07 -1.04 -7.75
CA GLY A 108 14.89 -2.33 -8.42
C GLY A 108 14.37 -2.23 -9.86
N PRO A 109 14.13 -3.39 -10.50
CA PRO A 109 13.74 -3.49 -11.91
C PRO A 109 12.33 -2.98 -12.20
N GLY A 110 11.49 -2.83 -11.17
CA GLY A 110 10.09 -2.42 -11.22
C GLY A 110 9.12 -3.57 -11.08
N LEU A 111 7.88 -3.26 -10.65
CA LEU A 111 6.78 -4.21 -10.48
C LEU A 111 6.13 -4.72 -11.78
N GLY A 112 6.81 -4.61 -12.93
CA GLY A 112 6.31 -5.08 -14.22
C GLY A 112 5.09 -4.31 -14.75
N GLY A 113 4.86 -3.09 -14.28
CA GLY A 113 3.69 -2.29 -14.64
C GLY A 113 2.41 -2.77 -13.95
N LEU A 114 2.47 -2.89 -12.62
CA LEU A 114 1.33 -3.29 -11.80
C LEU A 114 0.13 -2.35 -12.03
N ASP A 115 -1.00 -2.92 -12.44
CA ASP A 115 -2.23 -2.18 -12.67
C ASP A 115 -3.05 -2.07 -11.38
N LEU A 116 -3.03 -0.88 -10.80
CA LEU A 116 -3.83 -0.46 -9.66
C LEU A 116 -5.03 0.43 -10.05
N SER A 117 -5.37 0.56 -11.33
CA SER A 117 -6.43 1.47 -11.80
C SER A 117 -7.85 1.06 -11.38
N ALA A 118 -8.03 -0.18 -10.91
CA ALA A 118 -9.30 -0.70 -10.40
C ALA A 118 -9.52 -0.47 -8.89
N TYR A 119 -8.57 0.19 -8.22
CA TYR A 119 -8.58 0.44 -6.77
C TYR A 119 -8.53 1.95 -6.51
N ASP A 120 -9.12 2.38 -5.38
CA ASP A 120 -9.14 3.80 -4.99
C ASP A 120 -8.23 4.12 -3.79
N ARG A 121 -7.72 3.10 -3.10
CA ARG A 121 -6.91 3.26 -1.90
C ARG A 121 -6.00 2.06 -1.63
N ILE A 122 -5.00 2.30 -0.80
CA ILE A 122 -4.26 1.27 -0.07
C ILE A 122 -4.74 1.26 1.38
N ARG A 123 -4.89 0.08 1.95
CA ARG A 123 -5.36 -0.20 3.30
C ARG A 123 -4.27 -0.91 4.09
N PHE A 124 -4.08 -0.45 5.30
CA PHE A 124 -3.19 -1.03 6.30
C PHE A 124 -4.05 -1.63 7.40
N ALA A 125 -3.89 -2.93 7.68
CA ALA A 125 -4.54 -3.59 8.80
C ALA A 125 -3.58 -3.57 10.01
N PHE A 126 -3.81 -2.65 10.94
CA PHE A 126 -3.06 -2.56 12.18
C PHE A 126 -3.68 -3.48 13.23
N LEU A 127 -2.85 -4.23 13.95
CA LEU A 127 -3.26 -4.93 15.17
C LEU A 127 -3.21 -3.99 16.39
N GLU A 128 -2.18 -3.15 16.44
CA GLU A 128 -2.00 -2.10 17.44
C GLU A 128 -1.09 -0.99 16.90
N ASN A 129 -1.20 0.18 17.51
CA ASN A 129 -0.34 1.34 17.31
C ASN A 129 -0.41 2.16 18.61
N ASP A 130 0.64 2.23 19.40
CA ASP A 130 0.55 2.79 20.76
C ASP A 130 0.63 4.33 20.80
N GLN A 131 1.16 4.95 19.74
CA GLN A 131 1.30 6.40 19.56
C GLN A 131 0.86 6.85 18.17
N ASP A 132 0.67 8.16 17.98
CA ASP A 132 0.42 8.69 16.64
C ASP A 132 1.64 8.46 15.74
N LEU A 133 1.43 7.85 14.59
CA LEU A 133 2.49 7.43 13.66
C LEU A 133 2.39 8.26 12.38
N GLN A 134 3.51 8.79 11.89
CA GLN A 134 3.55 9.41 10.56
C GLN A 134 3.83 8.35 9.50
N LEU A 135 2.84 8.12 8.65
CA LEU A 135 2.91 7.22 7.51
C LEU A 135 3.12 8.01 6.23
N THR A 136 4.27 7.84 5.58
CA THR A 136 4.50 8.31 4.22
C THR A 136 4.27 7.17 3.23
N VAL A 137 3.41 7.39 2.24
CA VAL A 137 3.12 6.47 1.15
C VAL A 137 3.60 7.07 -0.16
N GLN A 138 4.32 6.29 -0.98
CA GLN A 138 4.79 6.70 -2.30
C GLN A 138 4.48 5.64 -3.34
N PHE A 139 3.94 6.07 -4.47
CA PHE A 139 3.74 5.26 -5.67
C PHE A 139 4.57 5.87 -6.79
N ARG A 140 5.28 5.04 -7.57
CA ARG A 140 6.13 5.54 -8.65
C ARG A 140 5.87 4.82 -9.96
N THR A 141 5.89 5.60 -11.03
CA THR A 141 6.12 5.14 -12.40
C THR A 141 7.39 5.84 -12.85
N PHE A 142 8.48 5.10 -12.97
CA PHE A 142 9.83 5.57 -13.29
C PHE A 142 9.90 6.47 -14.52
N THR A 143 9.04 6.25 -15.50
CA THR A 143 8.99 7.07 -16.74
C THR A 143 8.12 8.32 -16.64
N ARG A 144 7.30 8.46 -15.58
CA ARG A 144 6.25 9.49 -15.51
C ARG A 144 6.37 10.41 -14.28
N GLY A 145 6.58 9.85 -13.10
CA GLY A 145 6.56 10.61 -11.86
C GLY A 145 6.21 9.77 -10.63
N MET A 146 5.83 10.48 -9.57
CA MET A 146 5.52 9.89 -8.26
C MET A 146 4.27 10.55 -7.69
N SER A 147 3.41 9.75 -7.10
CA SER A 147 2.30 10.20 -6.24
C SER A 147 2.66 9.88 -4.80
N PHE A 148 2.52 10.82 -3.87
CA PHE A 148 2.94 10.62 -2.47
C PHE A 148 2.07 11.39 -1.48
N GLY A 149 2.11 11.00 -0.21
CA GLY A 149 1.47 11.73 0.87
C GLY A 149 1.99 11.29 2.22
N THR A 150 1.87 12.15 3.22
CA THR A 150 2.19 11.86 4.63
C THR A 150 0.91 12.00 5.46
N PHE A 151 0.62 11.00 6.27
CA PHE A 151 -0.63 10.86 7.01
C PHE A 151 -0.34 10.54 8.47
N THR A 152 -1.15 11.09 9.37
CA THR A 152 -1.11 10.69 10.79
C THR A 152 -2.03 9.50 11.00
N VAL A 153 -1.45 8.35 11.32
CA VAL A 153 -2.18 7.17 11.79
C VAL A 153 -2.38 7.32 13.30
N PRO A 154 -3.63 7.34 13.80
CA PRO A 154 -3.87 7.58 15.21
C PRO A 154 -3.43 6.40 16.08
N ALA A 155 -3.06 6.68 17.32
CA ALA A 155 -2.88 5.65 18.34
C ALA A 155 -4.17 4.83 18.57
N SER A 156 -4.04 3.51 18.64
CA SER A 156 -5.10 2.57 18.98
C SER A 156 -4.51 1.24 19.49
N HIS A 157 -4.91 0.84 20.70
CA HIS A 157 -4.58 -0.48 21.29
C HIS A 157 -5.56 -1.60 20.91
N THR A 158 -6.37 -1.39 19.88
CA THR A 158 -7.28 -2.40 19.33
C THR A 158 -7.13 -2.47 17.82
N PRO A 159 -7.31 -3.65 17.19
CA PRO A 159 -7.16 -3.78 15.76
C PRO A 159 -8.04 -2.81 14.97
N PHE A 160 -7.46 -2.18 13.95
CA PHE A 160 -8.13 -1.19 13.12
C PHE A 160 -7.53 -1.17 11.70
N THR A 161 -8.25 -0.51 10.78
CA THR A 161 -7.75 -0.31 9.41
C THR A 161 -7.52 1.17 9.16
N PHE A 162 -6.42 1.50 8.49
CA PHE A 162 -6.13 2.84 8.00
C PHE A 162 -6.14 2.86 6.48
N ASP A 163 -6.89 3.78 5.87
CA ASP A 163 -7.05 3.87 4.41
C ASP A 163 -6.36 5.13 3.88
N VAL A 164 -5.49 4.96 2.89
CA VAL A 164 -4.87 6.05 2.13
C VAL A 164 -5.44 6.07 0.71
N PHE A 165 -6.27 7.07 0.44
CA PHE A 165 -6.94 7.25 -0.86
C PHE A 165 -5.98 7.82 -1.91
N PHE A 166 -5.98 7.24 -3.10
CA PHE A 166 -5.12 7.66 -4.21
C PHE A 166 -5.43 9.07 -4.70
N GLU A 167 -6.68 9.51 -4.60
CA GLU A 167 -7.10 10.88 -4.95
C GLU A 167 -6.47 11.93 -4.03
N GLY A 168 -6.15 11.57 -2.78
CA GLY A 168 -5.56 12.48 -1.79
C GLY A 168 -4.04 12.63 -1.88
N LEU A 169 -3.38 11.97 -2.84
CA LEU A 169 -1.93 12.01 -2.98
C LEU A 169 -1.47 13.22 -3.78
N ASP A 170 -0.43 13.89 -3.26
CA ASP A 170 0.33 14.89 -3.97
C ASP A 170 1.08 14.28 -5.16
N ARG A 171 1.44 15.13 -6.13
CA ARG A 171 2.09 14.69 -7.36
C ARG A 171 3.44 15.38 -7.55
N ARG A 172 4.47 14.59 -7.82
CA ARG A 172 5.76 15.05 -8.33
C ARG A 172 5.89 14.67 -9.81
N GLY A 173 6.23 15.62 -10.66
CA GLY A 173 6.18 15.43 -12.11
C GLY A 173 4.72 15.34 -12.58
N GLN A 174 4.35 14.29 -13.30
CA GLN A 174 2.96 14.06 -13.72
C GLN A 174 2.13 13.25 -12.72
N GLY A 175 2.72 12.85 -11.57
CA GLY A 175 2.18 11.81 -10.71
C GLY A 175 2.51 10.40 -11.21
N ALA A 176 2.24 9.40 -10.39
CA ALA A 176 2.30 8.01 -10.80
C ALA A 176 1.18 7.67 -11.80
N ASP A 177 1.44 6.73 -12.72
CA ASP A 177 0.41 6.09 -13.52
C ASP A 177 -0.11 4.86 -12.78
N PHE A 178 -1.29 4.93 -12.19
CA PHE A 178 -1.85 3.79 -11.46
C PHE A 178 -2.17 2.59 -12.34
N SER A 179 -2.12 2.68 -13.68
CA SER A 179 -2.21 1.50 -14.55
C SER A 179 -0.85 0.81 -14.79
N GLN A 180 0.25 1.43 -14.36
CA GLN A 180 1.63 0.98 -14.58
C GLN A 180 2.51 1.38 -13.39
N ILE A 181 2.14 0.94 -12.19
CA ILE A 181 2.96 1.15 -11.00
C ILE A 181 4.21 0.29 -11.10
N GLU A 182 5.36 0.90 -10.83
CA GLU A 182 6.66 0.24 -10.86
C GLU A 182 7.31 0.16 -9.48
N ARG A 183 6.86 0.96 -8.51
CA ARG A 183 7.36 0.91 -7.13
C ARG A 183 6.34 1.43 -6.13
N ILE A 184 6.28 0.78 -4.97
CA ILE A 184 5.51 1.21 -3.80
C ILE A 184 6.48 1.33 -2.63
N THR A 185 6.58 2.50 -2.02
CA THR A 185 7.45 2.75 -0.87
C THR A 185 6.62 3.28 0.30
N LEU A 186 6.87 2.74 1.48
CA LEU A 186 6.18 3.07 2.72
C LEU A 186 7.22 3.42 3.78
N PHE A 187 7.00 4.52 4.49
CA PHE A 187 7.79 4.87 5.66
C PHE A 187 6.86 5.12 6.84
N PHE A 188 7.20 4.53 7.98
CA PHE A 188 6.53 4.67 9.24
C PHE A 188 7.51 5.34 10.19
N ASP A 189 7.14 6.56 10.61
CA ASP A 189 7.97 7.44 11.42
C ASP A 189 7.26 7.71 12.75
N GLY A 190 7.82 7.13 13.82
CA GLY A 190 7.18 6.95 15.12
C GLY A 190 7.73 7.84 16.22
N LEU A 191 8.12 9.07 15.90
CA LEU A 191 8.90 9.90 16.82
C LEU A 191 8.11 10.37 18.04
N PRO A 192 8.63 10.16 19.26
CA PRO A 192 9.57 9.12 19.68
C PRO A 192 8.85 7.86 20.16
N SER A 193 9.48 6.68 20.02
CA SER A 193 9.06 5.44 20.69
C SER A 193 7.67 4.89 20.29
N ALA A 194 7.23 5.04 19.04
CA ALA A 194 6.00 4.38 18.59
C ALA A 194 6.23 2.88 18.31
N ASP A 195 5.43 2.06 18.96
CA ASP A 195 5.30 0.62 18.74
C ASP A 195 4.04 0.35 17.94
N PHE A 196 4.15 -0.48 16.90
CA PHE A 196 2.99 -0.86 16.09
C PHE A 196 3.15 -2.23 15.48
N ALA A 197 2.02 -2.82 15.11
CA ALA A 197 1.99 -4.10 14.45
C ALA A 197 1.01 -4.10 13.26
N LEU A 198 1.45 -4.62 12.13
CA LEU A 198 0.71 -4.74 10.88
C LEU A 198 0.42 -6.21 10.56
N GLN A 199 -0.84 -6.51 10.25
CA GLN A 199 -1.27 -7.81 9.76
C GLN A 199 -1.16 -7.92 8.25
N ASP A 200 -1.60 -6.90 7.51
CA ASP A 200 -1.52 -6.89 6.05
C ASP A 200 -1.54 -5.47 5.48
N ILE A 201 -1.07 -5.39 4.23
CA ILE A 201 -1.18 -4.23 3.37
C ILE A 201 -1.87 -4.69 2.10
N GLN A 202 -2.96 -4.04 1.72
CA GLN A 202 -3.74 -4.43 0.55
C GLN A 202 -4.39 -3.24 -0.15
N THR A 203 -4.75 -3.39 -1.41
CA THR A 203 -5.58 -2.40 -2.10
C THR A 203 -7.06 -2.68 -1.88
N VAL A 204 -7.90 -1.64 -1.92
CA VAL A 204 -9.36 -1.80 -1.83
C VAL A 204 -10.00 -1.43 -3.16
N PRO A 205 -10.80 -2.33 -3.76
CA PRO A 205 -11.52 -2.03 -4.98
C PRO A 205 -12.47 -0.86 -4.82
N GLU A 206 -12.65 -0.07 -5.87
CA GLU A 206 -13.75 0.90 -5.91
C GLU A 206 -15.09 0.19 -5.70
N PRO A 207 -15.98 0.72 -4.84
CA PRO A 207 -17.32 0.16 -4.69
C PRO A 207 -18.03 0.08 -6.05
N ALA A 208 -18.41 -1.13 -6.46
CA ALA A 208 -19.12 -1.39 -7.73
C ALA A 208 -20.42 -0.58 -7.90
N THR A 209 -20.90 0.04 -6.82
CA THR A 209 -22.00 1.01 -6.81
C THR A 209 -21.75 2.19 -7.74
N LEU A 210 -20.50 2.66 -7.92
CA LEU A 210 -20.19 3.74 -8.86
C LEU A 210 -20.42 3.30 -10.31
N THR A 211 -19.95 2.11 -10.67
CA THR A 211 -20.17 1.54 -12.01
C THR A 211 -21.65 1.28 -12.26
N ALA A 212 -22.35 0.70 -11.28
CA ALA A 212 -23.78 0.45 -11.38
C ALA A 212 -24.59 1.76 -11.53
N LEU A 213 -24.20 2.82 -10.82
CA LEU A 213 -24.83 4.13 -10.93
C LEU A 213 -24.58 4.74 -12.32
N ALA A 214 -23.36 4.68 -12.84
CA ALA A 214 -23.03 5.18 -14.18
C ALA A 214 -23.85 4.46 -15.27
N VAL A 215 -23.99 3.13 -15.17
CA VAL A 215 -24.81 2.34 -16.08
C VAL A 215 -26.28 2.72 -15.97
N ALA A 216 -26.81 2.87 -14.75
CA ALA A 216 -28.20 3.26 -14.53
C ALA A 216 -28.51 4.64 -15.13
N VAL A 217 -27.63 5.63 -14.93
CA VAL A 217 -27.77 6.98 -15.51
C VAL A 217 -27.68 6.93 -17.04
N GLY A 218 -26.74 6.15 -17.60
CA GLY A 218 -26.60 5.95 -19.04
C GLY A 218 -27.86 5.37 -19.68
N LEU A 219 -28.44 4.34 -19.06
CA LEU A 219 -29.71 3.72 -19.51
C LEU A 219 -30.88 4.71 -19.45
N LEU A 220 -30.98 5.53 -18.40
CA LEU A 220 -32.00 6.56 -18.28
C LEU A 220 -31.86 7.65 -19.35
N ALA A 221 -30.63 8.11 -19.63
CA ALA A 221 -30.36 9.09 -20.67
C ALA A 221 -30.67 8.55 -22.07
N ALA A 222 -30.30 7.30 -22.37
CA ALA A 222 -30.61 6.65 -23.64
C ALA A 222 -32.12 6.50 -23.85
N ARG A 223 -32.88 6.24 -22.78
CA ARG A 223 -34.35 6.15 -22.85
C ARG A 223 -35.00 7.50 -23.15
N ARG A 224 -34.44 8.62 -22.68
CA ARG A 224 -34.95 9.96 -22.96
C ARG A 224 -34.75 10.41 -24.40
N ARG A 225 -33.65 10.00 -25.07
CA ARG A 225 -33.40 10.35 -26.48
C ARG A 225 -34.28 9.62 -27.49
N LYS A 226 -34.97 8.56 -27.08
CA LYS A 226 -35.88 7.76 -27.93
C LYS A 226 -37.35 8.19 -27.81
N ARG A 227 -37.66 9.18 -26.98
CA ARG A 227 -38.97 9.84 -26.92
C ARG A 227 -38.88 11.18 -27.63
#